data_AF-A0A9D2TC22-F1
#
_entry.id   AF-A0A9D2TC22-F1
#
_cell.length_a   1.000
_cell.length_b   1.000
_cell.length_c   1.000
_cell.angle_alpha   90.00
_cell.angle_beta   90.00
_cell.angle_gamma   90.00
#
_symmetry.space_group_name_H-M   'P 1'
#
loop_
_entity.id
_entity.type
_entity.pdbx_description
1 polymer ?
#
loop_
_entity_poly.entity_id
_entity_poly.type
_entity_poly.pdbx_seq_one_letter_code
_entity_poly.pdbx_strand_id
1 'polypeptide(L)' 'MKSKPEKAGKYDDMIHLPHHVSASHPQMTMAERAAQFAPFAALTGYKEMIQEIEMVKQFVESEENNDEEDIE' A
#
# COMPACT_ATOMS: atom_id res chain seq x y z
N MET A 1 17.90 -42.77 -10.69
CA MET A 1 17.90 -42.20 -9.33
C MET A 1 16.51 -42.35 -8.74
N LYS A 2 16.37 -42.93 -7.53
CA LYS A 2 15.08 -42.91 -6.82
C LYS A 2 15.01 -41.58 -6.07
N SER A 3 14.07 -40.71 -6.44
CA SER A 3 13.78 -39.51 -5.65
C SER A 3 13.37 -39.95 -4.25
N LYS A 4 13.90 -39.25 -3.24
CA LYS A 4 13.54 -39.41 -1.84
C LYS A 4 12.01 -39.24 -1.73
N PRO A 5 11.26 -40.09 -1.00
CA PRO A 5 9.84 -39.84 -0.83
C PRO A 5 9.71 -38.46 -0.18
N GLU A 6 9.06 -37.53 -0.89
CA GLU A 6 8.69 -36.25 -0.30
C GLU A 6 7.93 -36.58 0.97
N LYS A 7 8.42 -36.04 2.09
CA LYS A 7 7.73 -36.17 3.35
C LYS A 7 6.37 -35.52 3.13
N ALA A 8 5.30 -36.31 3.12
CA ALA A 8 3.95 -35.76 3.04
C ALA A 8 3.85 -34.68 4.11
N GLY A 9 3.64 -33.44 3.66
CA GLY A 9 3.46 -32.30 4.53
C GLY A 9 2.30 -32.59 5.47
N LYS A 10 2.35 -32.02 6.67
CA LYS A 10 1.33 -32.23 7.72
C LYS A 10 -0.11 -31.89 7.28
N TYR A 11 -0.28 -31.23 6.14
CA TYR A 11 -1.54 -30.69 5.63
C TYR A 11 -1.78 -31.04 4.16
N ASP A 12 -1.02 -31.98 3.56
CA ASP A 12 -1.16 -32.36 2.14
C ASP A 12 -2.55 -32.95 1.82
N ASP A 13 -3.21 -33.51 2.84
CA ASP A 13 -4.57 -34.03 2.78
C ASP A 13 -5.66 -32.94 2.74
N MET A 14 -5.34 -31.71 3.18
CA MET A 14 -6.30 -30.60 3.28
C MET A 14 -5.99 -29.37 2.41
N ILE A 15 -4.74 -29.21 1.95
CA ILE A 15 -4.31 -28.00 1.21
C ILE A 15 -5.03 -27.80 -0.13
N HIS A 16 -5.56 -28.88 -0.71
CA HIS A 16 -6.30 -28.86 -1.97
C HIS A 16 -7.83 -28.93 -1.80
N LEU A 17 -8.33 -28.89 -0.56
CA LEU A 17 -9.77 -28.89 -0.32
C LEU A 17 -10.40 -27.58 -0.83
N PRO A 18 -11.64 -27.63 -1.37
CA PRO A 18 -12.37 -26.43 -1.75
C PRO A 18 -12.46 -25.46 -0.57
N HIS A 19 -12.23 -24.18 -0.85
CA HIS A 19 -12.39 -23.16 0.18
C HIS A 19 -13.87 -23.04 0.54
N HIS A 20 -14.18 -23.02 1.84
CA HIS A 20 -15.54 -22.86 2.32
C HIS A 20 -16.08 -21.47 1.96
N VAL A 21 -17.29 -21.44 1.40
CA VAL A 21 -18.06 -20.22 1.14
C VAL A 21 -19.36 -20.31 1.93
N SER A 22 -19.66 -19.28 2.72
CA SER A 22 -20.90 -19.24 3.50
C SER A 22 -22.12 -19.21 2.58
N ALA A 23 -23.11 -20.05 2.87
CA ALA A 23 -24.40 -20.02 2.17
C ALA A 23 -25.31 -18.86 2.61
N SER A 24 -25.08 -18.32 3.82
CA SER A 24 -25.93 -17.29 4.42
C SER A 24 -25.33 -15.88 4.30
N HIS A 25 -23.99 -15.77 4.39
CA HIS A 25 -23.30 -14.49 4.34
C HIS A 25 -22.53 -14.37 3.01
N PRO A 26 -22.99 -13.51 2.09
CA PRO A 26 -22.28 -13.28 0.83
C PRO A 26 -20.89 -12.70 1.10
N GLN A 27 -19.93 -13.04 0.25
CA GLN A 27 -18.60 -12.45 0.33
C GLN A 27 -18.62 -11.00 -0.15
N MET A 28 -17.86 -10.15 0.53
CA MET A 28 -17.69 -8.76 0.17
C MET A 28 -16.97 -8.64 -1.19
N THR A 29 -17.46 -7.75 -2.05
CA THR A 29 -16.82 -7.47 -3.35
C THR A 29 -15.43 -6.85 -3.17
N MET A 30 -14.58 -6.88 -4.21
CA MET A 30 -13.26 -6.24 -4.14
C MET A 30 -13.34 -4.75 -3.82
N ALA A 31 -14.34 -4.05 -4.36
CA ALA A 31 -14.55 -2.62 -4.13
C ALA A 31 -14.97 -2.32 -2.68
N GLU A 32 -15.93 -3.07 -2.14
CA GLU A 32 -16.34 -2.94 -0.75
C GLU A 32 -15.21 -3.28 0.22
N ARG A 33 -14.35 -4.27 -0.12
CA ARG A 33 -13.12 -4.54 0.66
C ARG A 33 -12.18 -3.34 0.64
N ALA A 34 -11.98 -2.69 -0.51
CA ALA A 34 -11.16 -1.48 -0.60
C ALA A 34 -11.75 -0.30 0.16
N ALA A 35 -13.08 -0.17 0.19
CA ALA A 35 -13.78 0.90 0.89
C ALA A 35 -13.54 0.90 2.41
N GLN A 36 -13.30 -0.26 3.03
CA GLN A 36 -12.90 -0.34 4.45
C GLN A 36 -11.59 0.43 4.74
N PHE A 37 -10.71 0.53 3.73
CA PHE A 37 -9.45 1.27 3.77
C PHE A 37 -9.56 2.66 3.13
N ALA A 38 -10.78 3.18 2.93
CA ALA A 38 -11.02 4.52 2.41
C ALA A 38 -11.14 5.68 3.43
N PRO A 39 -10.84 5.58 4.75
CA PRO A 39 -11.11 6.69 5.69
C PRO A 39 -10.33 7.98 5.38
N PHE A 40 -9.32 7.93 4.50
CA PHE A 40 -8.57 9.10 4.03
C PHE A 40 -8.89 9.50 2.58
N ALA A 41 -9.79 8.79 1.89
CA ALA A 41 -10.18 9.12 0.52
C ALA A 41 -10.88 10.49 0.42
N ALA A 42 -11.47 10.96 1.53
CA ALA A 42 -12.10 12.28 1.64
C ALA A 42 -11.09 13.44 1.78
N LEU A 43 -9.80 13.16 2.05
CA LEU A 43 -8.73 14.16 1.98
C LEU A 43 -8.34 14.42 0.50
N THR A 44 -9.33 14.70 -0.34
CA THR A 44 -9.09 15.33 -1.64
C THR A 44 -8.37 16.65 -1.37
N GLY A 45 -7.21 16.86 -1.99
CA GLY A 45 -6.36 18.02 -1.75
C GLY A 45 -5.16 17.79 -0.81
N TYR A 46 -5.05 16.66 -0.08
CA TYR A 46 -3.82 16.39 0.69
C TYR A 46 -2.60 16.17 -0.23
N LYS A 47 -2.83 15.53 -1.37
CA LYS A 47 -1.80 15.40 -2.42
C LYS A 47 -1.37 16.76 -2.98
N GLU A 48 -2.33 17.65 -3.18
CA GLU A 48 -2.07 19.02 -3.67
C GLU A 48 -1.31 19.84 -2.62
N MET A 49 -1.68 19.71 -1.34
CA MET A 49 -1.00 20.34 -0.20
C MET A 49 0.46 19.85 -0.06
N ILE A 50 0.72 18.56 -0.25
CA ILE A 50 2.11 18.03 -0.25
C ILE A 50 2.92 18.67 -1.39
N GLN A 51 2.35 18.76 -2.59
CA GLN A 51 3.03 19.38 -3.73
C GLN A 51 3.31 20.86 -3.51
N GLU A 52 2.36 21.61 -2.92
CA GLU A 52 2.54 23.01 -2.57
C GLU A 52 3.65 23.20 -1.52
N ILE A 53 3.70 22.34 -0.50
CA ILE A 53 4.75 22.36 0.53
C ILE A 53 6.13 22.05 -0.10
N GLU A 54 6.22 21.08 -1.01
CA GLU A 54 7.47 20.78 -1.71
C GLU A 54 7.95 21.98 -2.56
N MET A 55 7.05 22.67 -3.26
CA MET A 55 7.39 23.87 -4.02
C MET A 55 7.88 25.02 -3.13
N VAL A 56 7.18 25.30 -2.04
CA VAL A 56 7.58 26.35 -1.08
C VAL A 56 8.93 26.02 -0.45
N LYS A 57 9.16 24.74 -0.11
CA LYS A 57 10.44 24.28 0.44
C LYS A 57 11.58 24.52 -0.55
N GLN A 58 11.41 24.16 -1.82
CA GLN A 58 12.42 24.41 -2.86
C GLN A 58 12.70 25.90 -3.04
N PHE A 59 11.66 26.74 -2.98
CA PHE A 59 11.82 28.19 -3.07
C PHE A 59 12.62 28.75 -1.89
N VAL A 60 12.27 28.37 -0.65
CA VAL A 60 12.99 28.80 0.56
C VAL A 60 14.45 28.33 0.53
N GLU A 61 14.71 27.07 0.15
CA GLU A 61 16.07 26.56 0.00
C GLU A 61 16.85 27.34 -1.08
N SER A 62 16.22 27.72 -2.19
CA SER A 62 16.89 28.52 -3.22
C SER A 62 17.22 29.95 -2.80
N GLU A 63 16.41 30.57 -1.95
CA GLU A 63 16.68 31.90 -1.38
C GLU A 63 17.84 31.83 -0.36
N GLU A 64 17.87 30.81 0.50
CA GLU A 64 18.97 30.59 1.46
C GLU A 64 20.32 30.37 0.76
N ASN A 65 20.35 29.73 -0.41
CA ASN A 65 21.59 29.54 -1.18
C ASN A 65 22.05 30.82 -1.89
N ASN A 66 21.13 31.72 -2.30
CA ASN A 66 21.50 32.98 -2.94
C ASN A 66 22.12 33.97 -1.95
N ASP A 67 21.66 33.97 -0.69
CA ASP A 67 22.23 34.80 0.38
C ASP A 67 23.65 34.36 0.79
N GLU A 68 24.03 33.10 0.56
CA GLU A 68 25.38 32.58 0.84
C GLU A 68 26.40 32.91 -0.27
N GLU A 69 25.98 33.13 -1.52
CA GLU A 69 26.88 33.50 -2.64
C GLU A 69 27.25 35.00 -2.65
N ASP A 70 26.51 35.86 -1.95
CA ASP A 70 26.77 37.32 -1.87
C ASP A 70 27.79 37.72 -0.77
N ILE A 71 28.36 36.77 -0.02
CA ILE A 71 29.30 37.01 1.09
C ILE A 71 30.79 36.82 0.68
N GLU A 72 31.11 36.60 -0.60
CA GLU A 72 32.52 36.53 -1.09
C GLU A 72 33.10 37.86 -1.58
#